data_AF-A0A9E3Z8D0-F1
#
_entry.id   AF-A0A9E3Z8D0-F1
#
_cell.length_a   1.000
_cell.length_b   1.000
_cell.length_c   1.000
_cell.angle_alpha   90.00
_cell.angle_beta   90.00
_cell.angle_gamma   90.00
#
_symmetry.space_group_name_H-M   'P 1'
#
loop_
_entity.id
_entity.type
_entity.pdbx_description
1 polymer ?
#
loop_
_entity_poly.entity_id
_entity_poly.type
_entity_poly.pdbx_seq_one_letter_code
_entity_poly.pdbx_strand_id
1 'polypeptide(L)'
;MLRTLRGLRHSWRLFGLVWTLIRHDALFLLEPLPQAQPFLRLARFVPKRSRGRPGERLASALRAMGPTFVKFGQSLATRADLLGDAVARDLARLQDRLPPFPAEEARATVEADLGRPVEALFADFADVPVAAASIAQVHFATTTEGQSVAVKVLRPGIERALERDIDFFLWIAERLKWAGGEAAGRLKPVETVGIFARSTRGEIDLRLEAAAAAELGENCVHDKGFRVPGVDWVRTGRRVVTFERIEGLPVADRSGLIAAGIDPDRILERAAAVFFNQIFRDGFFHGDMHPGNMLIEKDGTIVALDFGIMGRLDMDDRRNIARMMAGFLTNDYAAVADTFFAAGFLPEDEDRAAFTQACRAIGQPIVGLPLAEISFGKLLGQVFAMADRFHMRTQPQLLLLQKTIVVAEGLGRMLNPRINMWQTAEPLVEDWVRRHLGPKAELERVVGDSLHLVRSLPGLARKADRALDAAVTAGRLAEQTRRTAWFWPLAIGVAAGLLLGQF
;
A
#
# COMPACT_ATOMS: atom_id res chain seq x y z
N MET A 1 -33.52 -2.74 -16.57
CA MET A 1 -33.26 -1.41 -17.17
C MET A 1 -31.94 -0.78 -16.69
N LEU A 2 -31.63 -0.77 -15.38
CA LEU A 2 -30.39 -0.17 -14.85
C LEU A 2 -29.08 -0.88 -15.26
N ARG A 3 -29.07 -2.21 -15.32
CA ARG A 3 -27.90 -3.00 -15.78
C ARG A 3 -27.54 -2.77 -17.26
N THR A 4 -28.54 -2.63 -18.12
CA THR A 4 -28.35 -2.39 -19.56
C THR A 4 -27.83 -0.98 -19.83
N LEU A 5 -28.32 0.04 -19.12
CA LEU A 5 -27.81 1.41 -19.21
C LEU A 5 -26.36 1.54 -18.70
N ARG A 6 -26.01 0.83 -17.62
CA ARG A 6 -24.63 0.76 -17.11
C ARG A 6 -23.68 0.14 -18.15
N GLY A 7 -24.09 -0.98 -18.76
CA GLY A 7 -23.32 -1.63 -19.83
C GLY A 7 -23.07 -0.73 -21.03
N LEU A 8 -24.09 0.00 -21.52
CA LEU A 8 -23.96 0.95 -22.64
C LEU A 8 -22.97 2.08 -22.33
N ARG A 9 -23.04 2.67 -21.13
CA ARG A 9 -22.10 3.72 -20.70
C ARG A 9 -20.66 3.21 -20.65
N HIS A 10 -20.43 2.02 -20.09
CA HIS A 10 -19.09 1.43 -20.06
C HIS A 10 -18.58 1.07 -21.45
N SER A 11 -19.43 0.57 -22.35
CA SER A 11 -19.04 0.28 -23.73
C SER A 11 -18.61 1.53 -24.50
N TRP A 12 -19.34 2.64 -24.36
CA TRP A 12 -18.93 3.92 -24.96
C TRP A 12 -17.59 4.41 -24.40
N ARG A 13 -17.42 4.28 -23.09
CA ARG A 13 -16.19 4.66 -22.40
C ARG A 13 -14.99 3.78 -22.79
N LEU A 14 -15.23 2.49 -22.98
CA LEU A 14 -14.25 1.53 -23.50
C LEU A 14 -13.83 1.91 -24.91
N PHE A 15 -14.76 2.30 -25.78
CA PHE A 15 -14.43 2.79 -27.11
C PHE A 15 -13.51 4.01 -27.06
N GLY A 16 -13.82 5.00 -26.21
CA GLY A 16 -12.95 6.17 -26.02
C GLY A 16 -11.55 5.82 -25.51
N LEU A 17 -11.45 4.90 -24.55
CA LEU A 17 -10.17 4.41 -24.02
C LEU A 17 -9.34 3.72 -25.11
N VAL A 18 -9.97 2.78 -25.83
CA VAL A 18 -9.33 2.04 -26.91
C VAL A 18 -8.88 3.00 -28.01
N TRP A 19 -9.69 4.01 -28.34
CA TRP A 19 -9.32 5.05 -29.29
C TRP A 19 -8.09 5.86 -28.85
N THR A 20 -7.99 6.22 -27.56
CA THR A 20 -6.80 6.87 -27.00
C THR A 20 -5.58 5.95 -27.06
N LEU A 21 -5.71 4.67 -26.71
CA LEU A 21 -4.62 3.69 -26.83
C LEU A 21 -4.14 3.53 -28.28
N ILE A 22 -5.07 3.52 -29.26
CA ILE A 22 -4.73 3.50 -30.69
C ILE A 22 -3.90 4.73 -31.06
N ARG A 23 -4.39 5.93 -30.73
CA ARG A 23 -3.70 7.19 -31.06
C ARG A 23 -2.33 7.29 -30.42
N HIS A 24 -2.10 6.66 -29.27
CA HIS A 24 -0.83 6.64 -28.59
C HIS A 24 0.05 5.42 -28.92
N ASP A 25 -0.41 4.51 -29.79
CA ASP A 25 0.29 3.27 -30.14
C ASP A 25 0.62 2.37 -28.93
N ALA A 26 -0.33 2.29 -28.00
CA ALA A 26 -0.21 1.59 -26.72
C ALA A 26 -1.03 0.29 -26.67
N LEU A 27 -1.36 -0.29 -27.83
CA LEU A 27 -2.14 -1.54 -27.94
C LEU A 27 -1.30 -2.83 -27.84
N PHE A 28 0.01 -2.71 -27.62
CA PHE A 28 0.93 -3.85 -27.55
C PHE A 28 0.53 -4.89 -26.48
N LEU A 29 -0.13 -4.47 -25.40
CA LEU A 29 -0.66 -5.36 -24.36
C LEU A 29 -1.76 -6.31 -24.88
N LEU A 30 -2.40 -5.98 -26.00
CA LEU A 30 -3.44 -6.81 -26.62
C LEU A 30 -2.90 -7.68 -27.76
N GLU A 31 -1.66 -7.48 -28.21
CA GLU A 31 -1.04 -8.29 -29.27
C GLU A 31 -0.99 -9.79 -28.97
N PRO A 32 -0.75 -10.23 -27.73
CA PRO A 32 -0.78 -11.65 -27.39
C PRO A 32 -2.16 -12.29 -27.48
N LEU A 33 -3.25 -11.52 -27.56
CA LEU A 33 -4.61 -12.03 -27.60
C LEU A 33 -5.01 -12.37 -29.05
N PRO A 34 -5.20 -13.65 -29.43
CA PRO A 34 -5.53 -14.03 -30.81
C PRO A 34 -6.82 -13.38 -31.30
N GLN A 35 -7.78 -13.22 -30.39
CA GLN A 35 -9.09 -12.62 -30.61
C GLN A 35 -9.01 -11.12 -30.96
N ALA A 36 -7.93 -10.44 -30.57
CA ALA A 36 -7.74 -9.01 -30.80
C ALA A 36 -7.05 -8.71 -32.16
N GLN A 37 -6.46 -9.70 -32.82
CA GLN A 37 -5.66 -9.53 -34.04
C GLN A 37 -6.39 -8.84 -35.21
N PRO A 38 -7.66 -9.15 -35.54
CA PRO A 38 -8.39 -8.44 -36.59
C PRO A 38 -8.53 -6.94 -36.29
N PHE A 39 -8.78 -6.61 -35.03
CA PHE A 39 -8.91 -5.23 -34.56
C PHE A 39 -7.57 -4.48 -34.59
N LEU A 40 -6.48 -5.13 -34.15
CA LEU A 40 -5.13 -4.57 -34.18
C LEU A 40 -4.67 -4.24 -35.60
N ARG A 41 -5.06 -5.05 -36.59
CA ARG A 41 -4.77 -4.77 -38.01
C ARG A 41 -5.46 -3.50 -38.50
N LEU A 42 -6.73 -3.26 -38.12
CA LEU A 42 -7.41 -2.00 -38.45
C LEU A 42 -6.78 -0.80 -37.72
N ALA A 43 -6.40 -0.96 -36.46
CA ALA A 43 -5.81 0.10 -35.66
C ALA A 43 -4.48 0.62 -36.23
N ARG A 44 -3.71 -0.20 -36.97
CA ARG A 44 -2.44 0.19 -37.61
C ARG A 44 -2.57 1.29 -38.67
N PHE A 45 -3.77 1.49 -39.23
CA PHE A 45 -4.04 2.53 -40.23
C PHE A 45 -4.33 3.91 -39.62
N VAL A 46 -4.42 4.01 -38.29
CA VAL A 46 -4.68 5.27 -37.59
C VAL A 46 -3.36 6.03 -37.35
N PRO A 47 -3.28 7.34 -37.66
CA PRO A 47 -2.10 8.15 -37.38
C PRO A 47 -1.75 8.18 -35.89
N LYS A 48 -0.50 7.86 -35.57
CA LYS A 48 0.02 7.76 -34.21
C LYS A 48 0.58 9.11 -33.74
N ARG A 49 0.21 9.53 -32.53
CA ARG A 49 0.56 10.81 -31.90
C ARG A 49 1.69 10.73 -30.87
N SER A 50 2.12 9.53 -30.50
CA SER A 50 3.21 9.34 -29.52
C SER A 50 4.34 8.51 -30.12
N ARG A 51 5.57 8.94 -29.85
CA ARG A 51 6.83 8.24 -30.18
C ARG A 51 7.49 7.80 -28.88
N GLY A 52 8.38 6.81 -28.96
CA GLY A 52 9.11 6.28 -27.80
C GLY A 52 8.87 4.80 -27.55
N ARG A 53 9.41 4.30 -26.44
CA ARG A 53 9.32 2.89 -26.04
C ARG A 53 7.87 2.51 -25.66
N PRO A 54 7.48 1.23 -25.71
CA PRO A 54 6.12 0.81 -25.41
C PRO A 54 5.57 1.36 -24.08
N GLY A 55 6.38 1.37 -23.02
CA GLY A 55 5.96 1.91 -21.73
C GLY A 55 5.80 3.43 -21.70
N GLU A 56 6.66 4.19 -22.40
CA GLU A 56 6.52 5.65 -22.55
C GLU A 56 5.22 6.02 -23.30
N ARG A 57 4.90 5.23 -24.34
CA ARG A 57 3.65 5.40 -25.10
C ARG A 57 2.42 5.11 -24.27
N LEU A 58 2.47 4.06 -23.45
CA LEU A 58 1.41 3.74 -22.49
C LEU A 58 1.27 4.84 -21.42
N ALA A 59 2.39 5.33 -20.86
CA ALA A 59 2.39 6.44 -19.90
C ALA A 59 1.74 7.70 -20.48
N SER A 60 2.07 8.05 -21.73
CA SER A 60 1.46 9.17 -22.46
C SER A 60 -0.06 9.00 -22.63
N ALA A 61 -0.50 7.78 -22.98
CA ALA A 61 -1.92 7.46 -23.09
C ALA A 61 -2.65 7.61 -21.75
N LEU A 62 -2.07 7.08 -20.67
CA LEU A 62 -2.66 7.15 -19.32
C LEU A 62 -2.78 8.60 -18.82
N ARG A 63 -1.79 9.47 -19.09
CA ARG A 63 -1.88 10.91 -18.80
C ARG A 63 -3.04 11.57 -19.54
N ALA A 64 -3.24 11.22 -20.81
CA ALA A 64 -4.35 11.76 -21.60
C ALA A 64 -5.73 11.30 -21.12
N MET A 65 -5.80 10.15 -20.42
CA MET A 65 -7.04 9.63 -19.84
C MET A 65 -7.38 10.23 -18.47
N GLY A 66 -6.43 10.88 -17.80
CA GLY A 66 -6.64 11.64 -16.57
C GLY A 66 -6.03 11.03 -15.30
N PRO A 67 -6.25 11.66 -14.13
CA PRO A 67 -5.53 11.37 -12.89
C PRO A 67 -5.67 9.93 -12.40
N THR A 68 -6.88 9.35 -12.45
CA THR A 68 -7.09 7.96 -12.02
C THR A 68 -6.28 6.97 -12.86
N PHE A 69 -6.12 7.24 -14.16
CA PHE A 69 -5.34 6.38 -15.06
C PHE A 69 -3.84 6.51 -14.83
N VAL A 70 -3.36 7.71 -14.46
CA VAL A 70 -1.97 7.91 -14.03
C VAL A 70 -1.69 7.06 -12.77
N LYS A 71 -2.55 7.15 -11.74
CA LYS A 71 -2.43 6.31 -10.54
C LYS A 71 -2.55 4.82 -10.83
N PHE A 72 -3.46 4.43 -11.72
CA PHE A 72 -3.59 3.05 -12.15
C PHE A 72 -2.31 2.56 -12.85
N GLY A 73 -1.69 3.40 -13.69
CA GLY A 73 -0.39 3.12 -14.30
C GLY A 73 0.74 2.95 -13.29
N GLN A 74 0.80 3.80 -12.27
CA GLN A 74 1.76 3.67 -11.17
C GLN A 74 1.54 2.38 -10.36
N SER A 75 0.28 2.03 -10.08
CA SER A 75 -0.05 0.77 -9.41
C SER A 75 0.35 -0.43 -10.27
N LEU A 76 0.08 -0.40 -11.57
CA LEU A 76 0.51 -1.43 -12.51
C LEU A 76 2.04 -1.50 -12.67
N ALA A 77 2.78 -0.40 -12.48
CA ALA A 77 4.24 -0.40 -12.54
C ALA A 77 4.87 -1.29 -11.46
N THR A 78 4.14 -1.57 -10.37
CA THR A 78 4.58 -2.54 -9.33
C THR A 78 4.42 -4.00 -9.75
N ARG A 79 3.66 -4.25 -10.83
CA ARG A 79 3.39 -5.58 -11.41
C ARG A 79 4.28 -5.83 -12.63
N ALA A 80 5.60 -5.84 -12.42
CA ALA A 80 6.57 -6.13 -13.48
C ALA A 80 6.37 -7.52 -14.09
N ASP A 81 5.84 -8.47 -13.30
CA ASP A 81 5.40 -9.80 -13.74
C ASP A 81 4.37 -9.75 -14.88
N LEU A 82 3.54 -8.70 -14.94
CA LEU A 82 2.49 -8.56 -15.95
C LEU A 82 2.93 -7.76 -17.18
N LEU A 83 3.73 -6.71 -16.97
CA LEU A 83 4.07 -5.74 -18.01
C LEU A 83 5.48 -5.94 -18.60
N GLY A 84 6.33 -6.70 -17.91
CA GLY A 84 7.77 -6.78 -18.15
C GLY A 84 8.53 -5.58 -17.59
N ASP A 85 9.77 -5.80 -17.18
CA ASP A 85 10.62 -4.82 -16.48
C ASP A 85 10.82 -3.50 -17.24
N ALA A 86 10.83 -3.54 -18.57
CA ALA A 86 11.01 -2.34 -19.38
C ALA A 86 9.80 -1.41 -19.28
N VAL A 87 8.59 -1.96 -19.41
CA VAL A 87 7.34 -1.19 -19.36
C VAL A 87 7.05 -0.73 -17.94
N ALA A 88 7.25 -1.60 -16.94
CA ALA A 88 7.10 -1.26 -15.53
C ALA A 88 7.99 -0.08 -15.14
N ARG A 89 9.27 -0.07 -15.54
CA ARG A 89 10.18 1.06 -15.29
C ARG A 89 9.74 2.35 -15.95
N ASP A 90 9.17 2.28 -17.16
CA ASP A 90 8.70 3.47 -17.86
C ASP A 90 7.43 4.05 -17.19
N LEU A 91 6.51 3.18 -16.75
CA LEU A 91 5.32 3.59 -15.99
C LEU A 91 5.68 4.12 -14.60
N ALA A 92 6.72 3.60 -13.96
CA ALA A 92 7.21 4.12 -12.67
C ALA A 92 7.66 5.59 -12.75
N ARG A 93 7.94 6.11 -13.96
CA ARG A 93 8.26 7.53 -14.22
C ARG A 93 7.01 8.41 -14.42
N LEU A 94 5.81 7.86 -14.28
CA LEU A 94 4.59 8.66 -14.26
C LEU A 94 4.63 9.60 -13.06
N GLN A 95 4.98 10.85 -13.31
CA GLN A 95 4.91 11.90 -12.30
C GLN A 95 3.45 12.20 -11.95
N ASP A 96 3.23 12.49 -10.68
CA ASP A 96 1.92 12.82 -10.13
C ASP A 96 1.57 14.31 -10.26
N ARG A 97 2.39 15.10 -10.96
CA ARG A 97 2.18 16.54 -11.11
C ARG A 97 1.13 16.82 -12.18
N LEU A 98 0.09 17.54 -11.78
CA LEU A 98 -0.91 18.10 -12.68
C LEU A 98 -0.96 19.62 -12.51
N PRO A 99 -1.49 20.35 -13.51
CA PRO A 99 -1.79 21.76 -13.34
C PRO A 99 -2.68 21.99 -12.09
N PRO A 100 -2.42 23.07 -11.33
CA PRO A 100 -3.28 23.44 -10.22
C PRO A 100 -4.70 23.77 -10.73
N PHE A 101 -5.69 23.56 -9.87
CA PHE A 101 -7.05 24.02 -10.11
C PHE A 101 -7.26 25.43 -9.53
N PRO A 102 -8.26 26.19 -10.03
CA PRO A 102 -8.50 27.56 -9.61
C PRO A 102 -8.67 27.70 -8.09
N ALA A 103 -8.15 28.80 -7.53
CA ALA A 103 -8.21 29.10 -6.10
C ALA A 103 -9.66 29.18 -5.59
N GLU A 104 -10.58 29.70 -6.40
CA GLU A 104 -12.01 29.74 -6.09
C GLU A 104 -12.60 28.35 -5.81
N GLU A 105 -12.20 27.34 -6.60
CA GLU A 105 -12.65 25.96 -6.36
C GLU A 105 -12.00 25.35 -5.10
N ALA A 106 -10.77 25.75 -4.77
CA ALA A 106 -10.11 25.35 -3.53
C ALA A 106 -10.83 25.93 -2.32
N ARG A 107 -11.10 27.24 -2.33
CA ARG A 107 -11.88 27.94 -1.29
C ARG A 107 -13.25 27.31 -1.12
N ALA A 108 -14.00 27.11 -2.22
CA ALA A 108 -15.31 26.46 -2.16
C ALA A 108 -15.25 25.03 -1.58
N THR A 109 -14.18 24.28 -1.87
CA THR A 109 -13.98 22.95 -1.28
C THR A 109 -13.72 23.03 0.22
N VAL A 110 -12.92 24.00 0.67
CA VAL A 110 -12.67 24.26 2.10
C VAL A 110 -13.96 24.61 2.83
N GLU A 111 -14.76 25.52 2.28
CA GLU A 111 -16.02 25.94 2.89
C GLU A 111 -17.05 24.82 2.95
N ALA A 112 -17.16 24.05 1.86
CA ALA A 112 -18.09 22.92 1.79
C ALA A 112 -17.72 21.79 2.76
N ASP A 113 -16.43 21.55 2.98
CA ASP A 113 -15.97 20.45 3.82
C ASP A 113 -15.94 20.81 5.32
N LEU A 114 -15.60 22.06 5.64
CA LEU A 114 -15.49 22.55 7.03
C LEU A 114 -16.74 23.31 7.51
N GLY A 115 -17.70 23.61 6.62
CA GLY A 115 -18.97 24.24 6.96
C GLY A 115 -18.88 25.71 7.40
N ARG A 116 -17.77 26.38 7.09
CA ARG A 116 -17.48 27.77 7.48
C ARG A 116 -16.80 28.51 6.32
N PRO A 117 -17.02 29.82 6.14
CA PRO A 117 -16.32 30.59 5.12
C PRO A 117 -14.82 30.61 5.39
N VAL A 118 -14.00 30.67 4.33
CA VAL A 118 -12.54 30.64 4.42
C VAL A 118 -12.02 31.77 5.32
N GLU A 119 -12.63 32.95 5.24
CA GLU A 119 -12.26 34.14 6.01
C GLU A 119 -12.57 33.99 7.52
N ALA A 120 -13.46 33.07 7.90
CA ALA A 120 -13.69 32.74 9.30
C ALA A 120 -12.74 31.66 9.82
N LEU A 121 -12.00 30.99 8.94
CA LEU A 121 -11.04 29.94 9.28
C LEU A 121 -9.60 30.46 9.25
N PHE A 122 -9.29 31.33 8.29
CA PHE A 122 -7.94 31.83 8.02
C PHE A 122 -7.96 33.36 7.91
N ALA A 123 -6.98 34.00 8.54
CA ALA A 123 -6.73 35.44 8.39
C ALA A 123 -6.16 35.78 7.00
N ASP A 124 -5.39 34.86 6.42
CA ASP A 124 -4.87 34.93 5.06
C ASP A 124 -4.86 33.54 4.43
N PHE A 125 -5.19 33.45 3.14
CA PHE A 125 -5.15 32.21 2.38
C PHE A 125 -4.60 32.52 0.98
N ALA A 126 -3.42 31.98 0.68
CA ALA A 126 -2.73 32.28 -0.58
C ALA A 126 -3.45 31.59 -1.75
N ASP A 127 -3.88 32.37 -2.75
CA ASP A 127 -4.57 31.82 -3.92
C ASP A 127 -3.65 31.00 -4.83
N VAL A 128 -2.34 31.29 -4.83
CA VAL A 128 -1.35 30.52 -5.58
C VAL A 128 -0.92 29.31 -4.75
N PRO A 129 -1.14 28.07 -5.20
CA PRO A 129 -0.72 26.89 -4.46
C PRO A 129 0.80 26.74 -4.49
N VAL A 130 1.38 26.29 -3.37
CA VAL A 130 2.81 25.98 -3.26
C VAL A 130 3.16 24.67 -3.98
N ALA A 131 2.22 23.72 -4.01
CA ALA A 131 2.40 22.43 -4.65
C ALA A 131 1.08 21.92 -5.23
N ALA A 132 1.15 21.19 -6.35
CA ALA A 132 0.00 20.52 -6.95
C ALA A 132 0.37 19.09 -7.36
N ALA A 133 -0.41 18.14 -6.88
CA ALA A 133 -0.31 16.72 -7.17
C ALA A 133 -1.57 16.23 -7.92
N SER A 134 -1.73 14.91 -8.09
CA SER A 134 -2.80 14.38 -8.95
C SER A 134 -4.18 14.60 -8.36
N ILE A 135 -4.32 14.41 -7.05
CA ILE A 135 -5.58 14.41 -6.32
C ILE A 135 -5.78 15.63 -5.42
N ALA A 136 -4.74 16.43 -5.18
CA ALA A 136 -4.78 17.56 -4.25
C ALA A 136 -3.79 18.65 -4.64
N GLN A 137 -3.99 19.85 -4.10
CA GLN A 137 -3.00 20.93 -4.11
C GLN A 137 -2.86 21.54 -2.72
N VAL A 138 -1.72 22.16 -2.43
CA VAL A 138 -1.39 22.72 -1.13
C VAL A 138 -1.29 24.23 -1.24
N HIS A 139 -1.95 24.93 -0.32
CA HIS A 139 -1.93 26.38 -0.17
C HIS A 139 -1.27 26.76 1.15
N PHE A 140 -0.53 27.86 1.19
CA PHE A 140 -0.15 28.46 2.47
C PHE A 140 -1.27 29.34 2.98
N ALA A 141 -1.47 29.35 4.29
CA ALA A 141 -2.44 30.18 4.96
C ALA A 141 -1.94 30.60 6.34
N THR A 142 -2.60 31.60 6.91
CA THR A 142 -2.42 32.03 8.31
C THR A 142 -3.73 31.82 9.03
N THR A 143 -3.74 31.09 10.15
CA THR A 143 -4.94 30.87 10.94
C THR A 143 -5.45 32.18 11.55
N THR A 144 -6.71 32.20 12.00
CA THR A 144 -7.27 33.33 12.76
C THR A 144 -6.53 33.62 14.06
N GLU A 145 -5.78 32.65 14.59
CA GLU A 145 -4.92 32.80 15.77
C GLU A 145 -3.50 33.25 15.42
N GLY A 146 -3.19 33.46 14.13
CA GLY A 146 -1.88 33.93 13.65
C GLY A 146 -0.85 32.85 13.37
N GLN A 147 -1.24 31.57 13.31
CA GLN A 147 -0.32 30.46 13.05
C GLN A 147 -0.14 30.23 11.54
N SER A 148 1.09 30.02 11.10
CA SER A 148 1.40 29.68 9.70
C SER A 148 1.10 28.20 9.42
N VAL A 149 0.29 27.93 8.41
CA VAL A 149 -0.17 26.57 8.07
C VAL A 149 -0.09 26.26 6.57
N ALA A 150 0.01 24.98 6.25
CA ALA A 150 -0.10 24.42 4.92
C ALA A 150 -1.42 23.65 4.80
N VAL A 151 -2.30 24.11 3.92
CA VAL A 151 -3.65 23.58 3.71
C VAL A 151 -3.67 22.77 2.43
N LYS A 152 -3.75 21.44 2.55
CA LYS A 152 -3.88 20.51 1.42
C LYS A 152 -5.37 20.30 1.13
N VAL A 153 -5.78 20.61 -0.09
CA VAL A 153 -7.17 20.58 -0.55
C VAL A 153 -7.32 19.57 -1.68
N LEU A 154 -8.26 18.63 -1.56
CA LEU A 154 -8.57 17.68 -2.63
C LEU A 154 -9.12 18.38 -3.86
N ARG A 155 -8.80 17.82 -5.03
CA ARG A 155 -9.30 18.27 -6.32
C ARG A 155 -10.84 18.14 -6.34
N PRO A 156 -11.56 19.21 -6.70
CA PRO A 156 -13.01 19.20 -6.77
C PRO A 156 -13.57 18.04 -7.61
N GLY A 157 -14.50 17.28 -7.02
CA GLY A 157 -15.18 16.16 -7.69
C GLY A 157 -14.32 14.91 -7.93
N ILE A 158 -13.10 14.84 -7.39
CA ILE A 158 -12.19 13.71 -7.58
C ILE A 158 -12.79 12.40 -7.08
N GLU A 159 -13.58 12.40 -6.01
CA GLU A 159 -14.15 11.18 -5.44
C GLU A 159 -15.18 10.57 -6.40
N ARG A 160 -16.03 11.41 -7.01
CA ARG A 160 -16.99 10.95 -8.03
C ARG A 160 -16.30 10.52 -9.32
N ALA A 161 -15.20 11.16 -9.69
CA ALA A 161 -14.39 10.73 -10.83
C ALA A 161 -13.76 9.36 -10.55
N LEU A 162 -13.10 9.22 -9.41
CA LEU A 162 -12.45 8.00 -8.98
C LEU A 162 -13.42 6.83 -8.88
N GLU A 163 -14.58 6.99 -8.25
CA GLU A 163 -15.56 5.90 -8.12
C GLU A 163 -16.11 5.47 -9.49
N ARG A 164 -16.36 6.42 -10.42
CA ARG A 164 -16.75 6.07 -11.79
C ARG A 164 -15.67 5.28 -12.51
N ASP A 165 -14.40 5.58 -12.25
CA ASP A 165 -13.26 4.94 -12.89
C ASP A 165 -13.01 3.55 -12.32
N ILE A 166 -13.07 3.39 -10.99
CA ILE A 166 -13.02 2.10 -10.31
C ILE A 166 -14.17 1.20 -10.79
N ASP A 167 -15.39 1.72 -10.88
CA ASP A 167 -16.55 0.98 -11.37
C ASP A 167 -16.32 0.43 -12.80
N PHE A 168 -15.72 1.26 -13.65
CA PHE A 168 -15.35 0.88 -15.00
C PHE A 168 -14.22 -0.14 -15.05
N PHE A 169 -13.18 -0.02 -14.20
CA PHE A 169 -12.10 -0.99 -14.12
C PHE A 169 -12.58 -2.35 -13.62
N LEU A 170 -13.48 -2.38 -12.63
CA LEU A 170 -14.09 -3.62 -12.15
C LEU A 170 -14.93 -4.26 -13.26
N TRP A 171 -15.71 -3.47 -14.00
CA TRP A 171 -16.47 -3.97 -15.14
C TRP A 171 -15.59 -4.60 -16.22
N ILE A 172 -14.42 -4.01 -16.53
CA ILE A 172 -13.43 -4.60 -17.45
C ILE A 172 -12.85 -5.88 -16.84
N ALA A 173 -12.42 -5.84 -15.57
CA ALA A 173 -11.77 -6.95 -14.89
C ALA A 173 -12.68 -8.18 -14.81
N GLU A 174 -13.97 -7.99 -14.53
CA GLU A 174 -14.97 -9.06 -14.55
C GLU A 174 -15.09 -9.70 -15.93
N ARG A 175 -15.09 -8.90 -17.01
CA ARG A 175 -15.17 -9.42 -18.39
C ARG A 175 -13.89 -10.15 -18.80
N LEU A 176 -12.73 -9.66 -18.39
CA LEU A 176 -11.45 -10.34 -18.62
C LEU A 176 -11.39 -11.69 -17.89
N LYS A 177 -11.93 -11.77 -16.66
CA LYS A 177 -12.05 -13.04 -15.92
C LYS A 177 -12.86 -14.08 -16.69
N TRP A 178 -13.96 -13.67 -17.32
CA TRP A 178 -14.80 -14.57 -18.11
C TRP A 178 -14.20 -14.93 -19.48
N ALA A 179 -13.42 -14.05 -20.10
CA ALA A 179 -12.89 -14.25 -21.45
C ALA A 179 -11.50 -14.91 -21.50
N GLY A 180 -10.71 -14.87 -20.43
CA GLY A 180 -9.26 -15.12 -20.48
C GLY A 180 -8.75 -16.48 -20.01
N GLY A 181 -9.61 -17.47 -19.68
CA GLY A 181 -9.18 -18.83 -19.32
C GLY A 181 -8.11 -18.89 -18.20
N GLU A 182 -7.12 -19.78 -18.32
CA GLU A 182 -6.00 -19.91 -17.35
C GLU A 182 -5.16 -18.62 -17.21
N ALA A 183 -4.98 -17.85 -18.29
CA ALA A 183 -4.22 -16.59 -18.26
C ALA A 183 -4.90 -15.53 -17.37
N ALA A 184 -6.24 -15.48 -17.34
CA ALA A 184 -6.98 -14.62 -16.43
C ALA A 184 -6.88 -15.08 -14.96
N GLY A 185 -6.69 -16.38 -14.72
CA GLY A 185 -6.45 -16.94 -13.39
C GLY A 185 -5.14 -16.46 -12.75
N ARG A 186 -4.08 -16.29 -13.55
CA ARG A 186 -2.78 -15.75 -13.10
C ARG A 186 -2.81 -14.23 -12.91
N LEU A 187 -3.51 -13.50 -13.79
CA LEU A 187 -3.63 -12.04 -13.73
C LEU A 187 -4.44 -11.53 -12.52
N LYS A 188 -5.38 -12.35 -12.02
CA LYS A 188 -6.35 -12.01 -10.96
C LYS A 188 -6.88 -10.57 -11.11
N PRO A 189 -7.42 -10.18 -12.28
CA PRO A 189 -7.68 -8.78 -12.62
C PRO A 189 -8.63 -8.09 -11.63
N VAL A 190 -9.62 -8.82 -11.10
CA VAL A 190 -10.55 -8.30 -10.09
C VAL A 190 -9.84 -7.99 -8.78
N GLU A 191 -8.90 -8.84 -8.35
CA GLU A 191 -8.11 -8.63 -7.14
C GLU A 191 -7.18 -7.43 -7.30
N THR A 192 -6.49 -7.33 -8.43
CA THR A 192 -5.61 -6.20 -8.77
C THR A 192 -6.37 -4.87 -8.74
N VAL A 193 -7.54 -4.80 -9.38
CA VAL A 193 -8.41 -3.60 -9.32
C VAL A 193 -8.92 -3.37 -7.90
N GLY A 194 -9.23 -4.42 -7.14
CA GLY A 194 -9.63 -4.32 -5.75
C GLY A 194 -8.55 -3.71 -4.84
N ILE A 195 -7.28 -4.10 -5.03
CA ILE A 195 -6.13 -3.52 -4.32
C ILE A 195 -5.98 -2.04 -4.68
N PHE A 196 -5.99 -1.72 -5.97
CA PHE A 196 -5.94 -0.34 -6.46
C PHE A 196 -7.06 0.53 -5.89
N ALA A 197 -8.29 0.00 -5.89
CA ALA A 197 -9.47 0.70 -5.37
C ALA A 197 -9.35 0.98 -3.87
N ARG A 198 -8.88 0.01 -3.07
CA ARG A 198 -8.66 0.21 -1.63
C ARG A 198 -7.59 1.27 -1.37
N SER A 199 -6.44 1.16 -2.04
CA SER A 199 -5.34 2.13 -1.91
C SER A 199 -5.80 3.54 -2.26
N THR A 200 -6.41 3.72 -3.44
CA THR A 200 -6.77 5.06 -3.91
C THR A 200 -7.94 5.67 -3.12
N ARG A 201 -8.84 4.85 -2.58
CA ARG A 201 -9.89 5.32 -1.66
C ARG A 201 -9.32 5.84 -0.34
N GLY A 202 -8.21 5.26 0.14
CA GLY A 202 -7.51 5.76 1.32
C GLY A 202 -6.94 7.16 1.10
N GLU A 203 -6.45 7.45 -0.11
CA GLU A 203 -5.85 8.75 -0.44
C GLU A 203 -6.85 9.91 -0.59
N ILE A 204 -8.14 9.63 -0.79
CA ILE A 204 -9.18 10.67 -0.94
C ILE A 204 -9.92 10.99 0.37
N ASP A 205 -9.44 10.47 1.51
CA ASP A 205 -9.89 10.89 2.83
C ASP A 205 -8.69 11.44 3.60
N LEU A 206 -8.51 12.77 3.56
CA LEU A 206 -7.33 13.43 4.12
C LEU A 206 -7.27 13.34 5.66
N ARG A 207 -8.35 12.90 6.33
CA ARG A 207 -8.32 12.59 7.76
C ARG A 207 -7.45 11.38 8.06
N LEU A 208 -7.35 10.42 7.12
CA LEU A 208 -6.47 9.27 7.28
C LEU A 208 -5.00 9.70 7.23
N GLU A 209 -4.67 10.65 6.36
CA GLU A 209 -3.33 11.26 6.30
C GLU A 209 -3.02 12.06 7.58
N ALA A 210 -3.98 12.85 8.06
CA ALA A 210 -3.86 13.57 9.34
C ALA A 210 -3.62 12.63 10.53
N ALA A 211 -4.38 11.52 10.59
CA ALA A 211 -4.23 10.52 11.65
C ALA A 211 -2.88 9.78 11.57
N ALA A 212 -2.44 9.44 10.35
CA ALA A 212 -1.13 8.85 10.11
C ALA A 212 0.01 9.77 10.55
N ALA A 213 -0.09 11.07 10.27
CA ALA A 213 0.87 12.07 10.73
C ALA A 213 0.91 12.14 12.26
N ALA A 214 -0.26 12.23 12.92
CA ALA A 214 -0.34 12.28 14.37
C ALA A 214 0.27 11.03 15.03
N GLU A 215 -0.06 9.83 14.56
CA GLU A 215 0.51 8.58 15.07
C GLU A 215 2.04 8.53 14.89
N LEU A 216 2.55 8.97 13.74
CA LEU A 216 3.99 9.02 13.53
C LEU A 216 4.65 10.05 14.46
N GLY A 217 4.02 11.21 14.66
CA GLY A 217 4.48 12.24 15.58
C GLY A 217 4.52 11.76 17.03
N GLU A 218 3.51 11.02 17.47
CA GLU A 218 3.44 10.39 18.79
C GLU A 218 4.57 9.36 18.99
N ASN A 219 4.79 8.49 18.00
CA ASN A 219 5.87 7.49 18.05
C ASN A 219 7.25 8.15 18.10
N CYS A 220 7.44 9.27 17.40
CA CYS A 220 8.72 9.93 17.24
C CYS A 220 8.99 11.06 18.25
N VAL A 221 8.15 11.27 19.27
CA VAL A 221 8.31 12.37 20.24
C VAL A 221 9.66 12.37 20.96
N HIS A 222 10.29 11.20 21.08
CA HIS A 222 11.61 11.03 21.72
C HIS A 222 12.76 10.82 20.73
N ASP A 223 12.48 10.80 19.43
CA ASP A 223 13.49 10.61 18.40
C ASP A 223 14.19 11.93 18.10
N LYS A 224 15.44 12.06 18.57
CA LYS A 224 16.21 13.29 18.42
C LYS A 224 16.47 13.62 16.95
N GLY A 225 16.16 14.85 16.55
CA GLY A 225 16.45 15.36 15.22
C GLY A 225 15.48 14.89 14.14
N PHE A 226 14.30 14.41 14.52
CA PHE A 226 13.17 14.20 13.63
C PHE A 226 11.88 14.68 14.28
N ARG A 227 10.98 15.26 13.49
CA ARG A 227 9.62 15.57 13.93
C ARG A 227 8.63 15.51 12.79
N VAL A 228 7.36 15.51 13.17
CA VAL A 228 6.22 15.60 12.27
C VAL A 228 5.56 16.97 12.46
N PRO A 229 5.08 17.64 11.40
CA PRO A 229 4.32 18.88 11.52
C PRO A 229 3.09 18.70 12.39
N GLY A 230 2.78 19.69 13.22
CA GLY A 230 1.54 19.70 13.98
C GLY A 230 0.31 19.61 13.06
N VAL A 231 -0.70 18.82 13.46
CA VAL A 231 -1.98 18.73 12.74
C VAL A 231 -2.96 19.71 13.35
N ASP A 232 -3.53 20.59 12.53
CA ASP A 232 -4.66 21.42 12.93
C ASP A 232 -5.97 20.64 12.71
N TRP A 233 -6.43 19.96 13.75
CA TRP A 233 -7.67 19.19 13.75
C TRP A 233 -8.94 20.04 13.64
N VAL A 234 -8.88 21.34 13.98
CA VAL A 234 -10.03 22.25 13.84
C VAL A 234 -10.29 22.55 12.37
N ARG A 235 -9.22 22.62 11.57
CA ARG A 235 -9.26 22.94 10.13
C ARG A 235 -8.95 21.74 9.25
N THR A 236 -9.26 20.54 9.74
CA THR A 236 -9.08 19.27 9.02
C THR A 236 -10.41 18.56 8.90
N GLY A 237 -10.73 18.14 7.69
CA GLY A 237 -11.94 17.45 7.28
C GLY A 237 -11.60 16.33 6.30
N ARG A 238 -12.61 15.81 5.61
CA ARG A 238 -12.43 14.71 4.65
C ARG A 238 -11.65 15.15 3.40
N ARG A 239 -11.85 16.38 2.94
CA ARG A 239 -11.27 16.94 1.71
C ARG A 239 -10.19 17.97 1.96
N VAL A 240 -9.97 18.33 3.23
CA VAL A 240 -8.99 19.33 3.63
C VAL A 240 -8.17 18.77 4.78
N VAL A 241 -6.84 18.81 4.69
CA VAL A 241 -5.98 18.63 5.86
C VAL A 241 -5.08 19.85 6.02
N THR A 242 -4.95 20.28 7.27
CA THR A 242 -4.15 21.46 7.61
C THR A 242 -3.01 21.04 8.53
N PHE A 243 -1.79 21.27 8.07
CA PHE A 243 -0.56 21.02 8.82
C PHE A 243 0.11 22.34 9.18
N GLU A 244 0.93 22.32 10.24
CA GLU A 244 1.92 23.36 10.51
C GLU A 244 2.77 23.63 9.25
N ARG A 245 2.97 24.90 8.92
CA ARG A 245 3.87 25.28 7.83
C ARG A 245 5.31 25.13 8.28
N ILE A 246 6.08 24.31 7.56
CA ILE A 246 7.50 24.07 7.82
C ILE A 246 8.35 24.95 6.92
N GLU A 247 9.36 25.57 7.52
CA GLU A 247 10.42 26.30 6.81
C GLU A 247 11.75 25.55 6.96
N GLY A 248 12.31 25.12 5.83
CA GLY A 248 13.55 24.35 5.85
C GLY A 248 14.18 24.23 4.47
N LEU A 249 15.38 23.68 4.45
CA LEU A 249 16.11 23.35 3.23
C LEU A 249 15.66 21.98 2.71
N PRO A 250 15.52 21.79 1.39
CA PRO A 250 15.29 20.46 0.83
C PRO A 250 16.41 19.51 1.22
N VAL A 251 16.08 18.29 1.66
CA VAL A 251 17.09 17.29 2.07
C VAL A 251 18.05 16.92 0.94
N ALA A 252 17.65 17.09 -0.32
CA ALA A 252 18.51 16.85 -1.48
C ALA A 252 19.53 17.97 -1.75
N ASP A 253 19.38 19.16 -1.15
CA ASP A 253 20.28 20.30 -1.36
C ASP A 253 21.50 20.26 -0.44
N ARG A 254 22.41 19.31 -0.71
CA ARG A 254 23.65 19.15 0.04
C ARG A 254 24.47 20.45 0.13
N SER A 255 24.55 21.19 -0.98
CA SER A 255 25.26 22.47 -1.03
C SER A 255 24.66 23.51 -0.09
N GLY A 256 23.33 23.65 -0.10
CA GLY A 256 22.61 24.56 0.78
C GLY A 256 22.74 24.18 2.24
N LEU A 257 22.69 22.87 2.55
CA LEU A 257 22.90 22.36 3.92
C LEU A 257 24.29 22.75 4.45
N ILE A 258 25.35 22.49 3.67
CA ILE A 258 26.73 22.85 4.05
C ILE A 258 26.89 24.36 4.20
N ALA A 259 26.32 25.15 3.29
CA ALA A 259 26.35 26.61 3.35
C ALA A 259 25.62 27.17 4.58
N ALA A 260 24.57 26.47 5.04
CA ALA A 260 23.86 26.78 6.27
C ALA A 260 24.54 26.26 7.55
N GLY A 261 25.71 25.61 7.43
CA GLY A 261 26.44 25.02 8.56
C GLY A 261 25.84 23.71 9.09
N ILE A 262 24.95 23.08 8.32
CA ILE A 262 24.32 21.80 8.67
C ILE A 262 25.19 20.67 8.12
N ASP A 263 25.64 19.79 9.00
CA ASP A 263 26.44 18.62 8.65
C ASP A 263 25.58 17.52 8.01
N PRO A 264 25.75 17.20 6.71
CA PRO A 264 25.01 16.13 6.05
C PRO A 264 25.19 14.76 6.70
N ASP A 265 26.36 14.47 7.28
CA ASP A 265 26.65 13.17 7.89
C ASP A 265 25.80 12.97 9.14
N ARG A 266 25.64 14.03 9.94
CA ARG A 266 24.75 14.03 11.10
C ARG A 266 23.28 13.89 10.73
N ILE A 267 22.84 14.45 9.59
CA ILE A 267 21.49 14.25 9.06
C ILE A 267 21.26 12.77 8.74
N LEU A 268 22.26 12.12 8.14
CA LEU A 268 22.15 10.71 7.77
C LEU A 268 22.10 9.78 8.98
N GLU A 269 22.92 10.03 9.99
CA GLU A 269 22.88 9.29 11.25
C GLU A 269 21.48 9.38 11.91
N ARG A 270 20.91 10.60 11.96
CA ARG A 270 19.55 10.82 12.47
C ARG A 270 18.50 10.08 11.62
N ALA A 271 18.57 10.20 10.31
CA ALA A 271 17.63 9.57 9.39
C ALA A 271 17.63 8.05 9.52
N ALA A 272 18.81 7.42 9.60
CA ALA A 272 18.96 5.98 9.77
C ALA A 272 18.39 5.50 11.10
N ALA A 273 18.69 6.19 12.21
CA ALA A 273 18.17 5.85 13.52
C ALA A 273 16.64 5.96 13.60
N VAL A 274 16.08 7.04 13.08
CA VAL A 274 14.63 7.28 13.03
C VAL A 274 13.94 6.23 12.17
N PHE A 275 14.47 5.95 10.98
CA PHE A 275 13.89 4.97 10.08
C PHE A 275 13.92 3.56 10.68
N PHE A 276 15.02 3.20 11.36
CA PHE A 276 15.12 1.96 12.10
C PHE A 276 14.03 1.86 13.19
N ASN A 277 13.87 2.93 13.98
CA ASN A 277 12.86 2.97 15.05
C ASN A 277 11.45 2.78 14.47
N GLN A 278 11.11 3.51 13.41
CA GLN A 278 9.82 3.37 12.72
C GLN A 278 9.53 1.91 12.30
N ILE A 279 10.53 1.22 11.73
CA ILE A 279 10.37 -0.16 11.26
C ILE A 279 10.30 -1.15 12.42
N PHE A 280 11.28 -1.13 13.32
CA PHE A 280 11.51 -2.21 14.29
C PHE A 280 10.93 -1.92 15.68
N ARG A 281 11.04 -0.68 16.17
CA ARG A 281 10.44 -0.28 17.45
C ARG A 281 8.93 -0.16 17.30
N ASP A 282 8.48 0.61 16.32
CA ASP A 282 7.06 0.99 16.21
C ASP A 282 6.28 0.02 15.32
N GLY A 283 6.90 -0.47 14.24
CA GLY A 283 6.19 -1.22 13.22
C GLY A 283 5.24 -0.32 12.42
N PHE A 284 5.47 0.99 12.44
CA PHE A 284 4.73 2.00 11.69
C PHE A 284 5.74 2.96 11.06
N PHE A 285 5.83 2.92 9.73
CA PHE A 285 6.91 3.60 9.01
C PHE A 285 6.40 4.44 7.85
N HIS A 286 7.16 5.49 7.55
CA HIS A 286 6.89 6.37 6.42
C HIS A 286 7.20 5.66 5.11
N GLY A 287 6.18 5.34 4.32
CA GLY A 287 6.32 4.53 3.10
C GLY A 287 6.89 5.28 1.88
N ASP A 288 6.91 6.61 1.90
CA ASP A 288 7.40 7.43 0.78
C ASP A 288 8.43 8.50 1.18
N MET A 289 9.63 8.07 1.60
CA MET A 289 10.73 8.97 2.02
C MET A 289 11.47 9.64 0.84
N HIS A 290 10.76 10.01 -0.23
CA HIS A 290 11.37 10.72 -1.36
C HIS A 290 11.89 12.10 -0.89
N PRO A 291 13.00 12.62 -1.44
CA PRO A 291 13.53 13.94 -1.05
C PRO A 291 12.57 15.14 -1.14
N GLY A 292 11.41 14.99 -1.79
CA GLY A 292 10.39 16.04 -1.85
C GLY A 292 9.48 16.10 -0.62
N ASN A 293 9.45 15.02 0.17
CA ASN A 293 8.59 14.87 1.34
C ASN A 293 9.36 15.11 2.65
N MET A 294 10.58 15.67 2.57
CA MET A 294 11.49 15.85 3.69
C MET A 294 12.16 17.23 3.61
N LEU A 295 12.05 18.01 4.67
CA LEU A 295 12.77 19.27 4.86
C LEU A 295 13.71 19.17 6.05
N ILE A 296 14.77 20.00 6.02
CA ILE A 296 15.73 20.13 7.09
C ILE A 296 15.61 21.54 7.69
N GLU A 297 15.23 21.61 8.95
CA GLU A 297 15.19 22.87 9.71
C GLU A 297 16.60 23.40 9.99
N LYS A 298 16.70 24.66 10.41
CA LYS A 298 17.99 25.36 10.60
C LYS A 298 18.91 24.69 11.64
N ASP A 299 18.36 23.92 12.57
CA ASP A 299 19.07 23.15 13.60
C ASP A 299 19.45 21.72 13.13
N GLY A 300 19.14 21.39 11.88
CA GLY A 300 19.33 20.08 11.28
C GLY A 300 18.24 19.06 11.64
N THR A 301 17.11 19.48 12.19
CA THR A 301 15.97 18.58 12.44
C THR A 301 15.30 18.20 11.11
N ILE A 302 15.04 16.90 10.93
CA ILE A 302 14.37 16.35 9.75
C ILE A 302 12.86 16.41 9.97
N VAL A 303 12.14 16.98 9.01
CA VAL A 303 10.67 17.10 9.06
C VAL A 303 10.04 16.43 7.86
N ALA A 304 9.17 15.44 8.10
CA ALA A 304 8.39 14.77 7.07
C ALA A 304 7.14 15.58 6.70
N LEU A 305 6.72 15.57 5.43
CA LEU A 305 5.63 16.42 4.93
C LEU A 305 4.40 15.68 4.37
N ASP A 306 4.55 14.44 3.92
CA ASP A 306 3.47 13.69 3.25
C ASP A 306 3.26 12.34 3.92
N PHE A 307 2.06 12.13 4.46
CA PHE A 307 1.73 10.92 5.23
C PHE A 307 0.71 10.04 4.50
N GLY A 308 0.53 10.25 3.19
CA GLY A 308 -0.42 9.52 2.36
C GLY A 308 -0.05 8.04 2.16
N ILE A 309 1.24 7.69 2.32
CA ILE A 309 1.73 6.31 2.21
C ILE A 309 2.46 5.93 3.50
N MET A 310 1.77 5.17 4.35
CA MET A 310 2.34 4.60 5.57
C MET A 310 2.31 3.07 5.52
N GLY A 311 3.37 2.45 6.03
CA GLY A 311 3.48 1.01 6.17
C GLY A 311 3.27 0.56 7.61
N ARG A 312 2.73 -0.66 7.77
CA ARG A 312 2.59 -1.32 9.07
C ARG A 312 3.22 -2.70 9.03
N LEU A 313 3.91 -3.04 10.11
CA LEU A 313 4.49 -4.36 10.37
C LEU A 313 4.07 -4.78 11.77
N ASP A 314 3.43 -5.94 11.87
CA ASP A 314 3.22 -6.54 13.18
C ASP A 314 4.56 -7.01 13.78
N MET A 315 4.52 -7.51 15.01
CA MET A 315 5.73 -7.96 15.69
C MET A 315 6.35 -9.18 15.01
N ASP A 316 5.55 -10.04 14.37
CA ASP A 316 6.05 -11.26 13.74
C ASP A 316 6.74 -10.94 12.42
N ASP A 317 6.17 -10.06 11.60
CA ASP A 317 6.81 -9.50 10.41
C ASP A 317 8.15 -8.87 10.76
N ARG A 318 8.20 -8.03 11.80
CA ARG A 318 9.46 -7.40 12.28
C ARG A 318 10.52 -8.43 12.66
N ARG A 319 10.12 -9.46 13.41
CA ARG A 319 11.01 -10.57 13.81
C ARG A 319 11.49 -11.38 12.61
N ASN A 320 10.59 -11.68 11.67
CA ASN A 320 10.90 -12.43 10.45
C ASN A 320 11.92 -11.67 9.60
N ILE A 321 11.71 -10.36 9.38
CA ILE A 321 12.67 -9.50 8.68
C ILE A 321 14.03 -9.51 9.39
N ALA A 322 14.05 -9.31 10.72
CA ALA A 322 15.30 -9.34 11.48
C ALA A 322 16.03 -10.69 11.40
N ARG A 323 15.32 -11.82 11.46
CA ARG A 323 15.91 -13.16 11.29
C ARG A 323 16.46 -13.37 9.88
N MET A 324 15.73 -12.95 8.85
CA MET A 324 16.21 -13.01 7.47
C MET A 324 17.50 -12.21 7.30
N MET A 325 17.54 -10.98 7.85
CA MET A 325 18.74 -10.14 7.85
C MET A 325 19.92 -10.84 8.52
N ALA A 326 19.72 -11.33 9.75
CA ALA A 326 20.75 -12.03 10.50
C ALA A 326 21.29 -13.27 9.76
N GLY A 327 20.40 -14.05 9.14
CA GLY A 327 20.77 -15.23 8.35
C GLY A 327 21.65 -14.88 7.14
N PHE A 328 21.34 -13.80 6.42
CA PHE A 328 22.18 -13.34 5.31
C PHE A 328 23.57 -12.89 5.75
N LEU A 329 23.69 -12.23 6.91
CA LEU A 329 24.98 -11.77 7.45
C LEU A 329 25.87 -12.91 7.91
N THR A 330 25.25 -13.91 8.54
CA THR A 330 25.95 -15.09 9.08
C THR A 330 26.16 -16.19 8.04
N ASN A 331 25.74 -15.96 6.79
CA ASN A 331 25.72 -16.94 5.71
C ASN A 331 24.89 -18.20 6.02
N ASP A 332 23.96 -18.08 6.96
CA ASP A 332 23.00 -19.13 7.30
C ASP A 332 21.75 -19.03 6.41
N TYR A 333 21.92 -19.42 5.15
CA TYR A 333 20.82 -19.40 4.17
C TYR A 333 19.72 -20.44 4.49
N ALA A 334 20.03 -21.46 5.30
CA ALA A 334 19.03 -22.42 5.77
C ALA A 334 18.08 -21.72 6.76
N ALA A 335 18.60 -20.97 7.72
CA ALA A 335 17.79 -20.16 8.63
C ALA A 335 16.93 -19.11 7.88
N VAL A 336 17.47 -18.51 6.81
CA VAL A 336 16.67 -17.62 5.93
C VAL A 336 15.50 -18.38 5.32
N ALA A 337 15.75 -19.52 4.67
CA ALA A 337 14.70 -20.34 4.07
C ALA A 337 13.66 -20.75 5.12
N ASP A 338 14.10 -21.25 6.27
CA ASP A 338 13.23 -21.65 7.37
C ASP A 338 12.32 -20.52 7.84
N THR A 339 12.82 -19.29 7.88
CA THR A 339 12.03 -18.12 8.22
C THR A 339 10.93 -17.85 7.19
N PHE A 340 11.19 -18.03 5.89
CA PHE A 340 10.17 -17.85 4.84
C PHE A 340 9.03 -18.86 4.96
N PHE A 341 9.35 -20.13 5.25
CA PHE A 341 8.33 -21.16 5.47
C PHE A 341 7.58 -20.94 6.78
N ALA A 342 8.29 -20.65 7.88
CA ALA A 342 7.68 -20.43 9.19
C ALA A 342 6.75 -19.20 9.22
N ALA A 343 7.08 -18.16 8.44
CA ALA A 343 6.24 -16.97 8.27
C ALA A 343 5.00 -17.21 7.38
N GLY A 344 4.87 -18.40 6.77
CA GLY A 344 3.80 -18.70 5.82
C GLY A 344 3.88 -17.87 4.54
N PHE A 345 5.06 -17.34 4.22
CA PHE A 345 5.29 -16.59 2.98
C PHE A 345 5.34 -17.53 1.78
N LEU A 346 5.93 -18.71 1.96
CA LEU A 346 5.94 -19.79 0.97
C LEU A 346 4.93 -20.89 1.35
N PRO A 347 4.31 -21.56 0.36
CA PRO A 347 3.55 -22.79 0.61
C PRO A 347 4.40 -23.88 1.26
N GLU A 348 3.79 -24.74 2.10
CA GLU A 348 4.50 -25.81 2.81
C GLU A 348 5.01 -26.93 1.87
N ASP A 349 4.42 -27.06 0.69
CA ASP A 349 4.73 -28.05 -0.33
C ASP A 349 5.88 -27.63 -1.28
N GLU A 350 6.38 -26.40 -1.17
CA GLU A 350 7.54 -25.93 -1.94
C GLU A 350 8.86 -26.59 -1.53
N ASP A 351 9.77 -26.74 -2.49
CA ASP A 351 11.08 -27.36 -2.24
C ASP A 351 12.00 -26.43 -1.43
N ARG A 352 12.08 -26.71 -0.13
CA ARG A 352 12.95 -25.99 0.83
C ARG A 352 14.43 -26.03 0.45
N ALA A 353 14.94 -27.14 -0.09
CA ALA A 353 16.34 -27.26 -0.46
C ALA A 353 16.65 -26.39 -1.69
N ALA A 354 15.76 -26.41 -2.68
CA ALA A 354 15.86 -25.54 -3.85
C ALA A 354 15.79 -24.05 -3.47
N PHE A 355 14.88 -23.67 -2.56
CA PHE A 355 14.79 -22.28 -2.08
C PHE A 355 16.03 -21.85 -1.28
N THR A 356 16.57 -22.73 -0.44
CA THR A 356 17.84 -22.49 0.29
C THR A 356 18.99 -22.24 -0.68
N GLN A 357 19.08 -23.03 -1.75
CA GLN A 357 20.10 -22.85 -2.80
C GLN A 357 19.90 -21.52 -3.55
N ALA A 358 18.65 -21.12 -3.81
CA ALA A 358 18.34 -19.84 -4.41
C ALA A 358 18.74 -18.66 -3.49
N CYS A 359 18.48 -18.76 -2.19
CA CYS A 359 18.94 -17.79 -1.19
C CYS A 359 20.48 -17.70 -1.17
N ARG A 360 21.18 -18.84 -1.23
CA ARG A 360 22.65 -18.89 -1.34
C ARG A 360 23.14 -18.17 -2.59
N ALA A 361 22.49 -18.34 -3.75
CA ALA A 361 22.88 -17.67 -4.98
C ALA A 361 22.77 -16.13 -4.89
N ILE A 362 21.88 -15.62 -4.04
CA ILE A 362 21.74 -14.18 -3.76
C ILE A 362 22.80 -13.71 -2.76
N GLY A 363 23.03 -14.48 -1.69
CA GLY A 363 23.94 -14.11 -0.61
C GLY A 363 25.42 -14.26 -0.96
N GLN A 364 25.82 -15.28 -1.73
CA GLN A 364 27.24 -15.57 -2.03
C GLN A 364 27.99 -14.44 -2.73
N PRO A 365 27.43 -13.74 -3.74
CA PRO A 365 28.09 -12.59 -4.36
C PRO A 365 28.38 -11.43 -3.39
N ILE A 366 27.69 -11.40 -2.25
CA ILE A 366 27.78 -10.35 -1.23
C ILE A 366 28.86 -10.70 -0.18
N VAL A 367 29.18 -11.99 -0.04
CA VAL A 367 30.17 -12.48 0.93
C VAL A 367 31.55 -11.93 0.60
N GLY A 368 32.15 -11.22 1.57
CA GLY A 368 33.50 -10.66 1.43
C GLY A 368 33.55 -9.31 0.72
N LEU A 369 32.43 -8.77 0.22
CA LEU A 369 32.38 -7.38 -0.20
C LEU A 369 32.52 -6.47 1.03
N PRO A 370 33.17 -5.30 0.90
CA PRO A 370 33.08 -4.27 1.91
C PRO A 370 31.61 -3.96 2.17
N LEU A 371 31.18 -3.91 3.44
CA LEU A 371 29.80 -3.59 3.82
C LEU A 371 29.28 -2.31 3.13
N ALA A 372 30.18 -1.39 2.77
CA ALA A 372 29.88 -0.13 2.10
C ALA A 372 29.33 -0.29 0.67
N GLU A 373 29.55 -1.44 0.03
CA GLU A 373 29.09 -1.72 -1.33
C GLU A 373 27.75 -2.47 -1.36
N ILE A 374 27.26 -2.90 -0.19
CA ILE A 374 26.06 -3.72 -0.07
C ILE A 374 24.84 -2.82 0.09
N SER A 375 23.87 -2.98 -0.82
CA SER A 375 22.57 -2.32 -0.72
C SER A 375 21.56 -3.29 -0.09
N PHE A 376 21.10 -2.97 1.11
CA PHE A 376 20.12 -3.76 1.83
C PHE A 376 18.79 -3.82 1.08
N GLY A 377 18.33 -2.68 0.55
CA GLY A 377 17.09 -2.62 -0.22
C GLY A 377 17.12 -3.44 -1.51
N LYS A 378 18.29 -3.57 -2.15
CA LYS A 378 18.46 -4.44 -3.33
C LYS A 378 18.50 -5.91 -2.94
N LEU A 379 19.22 -6.26 -1.87
CA LEU A 379 19.26 -7.63 -1.35
C LEU A 379 17.84 -8.12 -1.03
N LEU A 380 17.09 -7.34 -0.24
CA LEU A 380 15.71 -7.68 0.11
C LEU A 380 14.81 -7.80 -1.14
N GLY A 381 14.99 -6.91 -2.11
CA GLY A 381 14.29 -6.99 -3.40
C GLY A 381 14.62 -8.25 -4.20
N GLN A 382 15.88 -8.68 -4.23
CA GLN A 382 16.29 -9.92 -4.90
C GLN A 382 15.69 -11.14 -4.20
N VAL A 383 15.64 -11.15 -2.87
CA VAL A 383 15.06 -12.24 -2.09
C VAL A 383 13.57 -12.35 -2.36
N PHE A 384 12.81 -11.25 -2.29
CA PHE A 384 11.38 -11.27 -2.58
C PHE A 384 11.08 -11.61 -4.04
N ALA A 385 11.87 -11.11 -5.00
CA ALA A 385 11.73 -11.46 -6.41
C ALA A 385 12.04 -12.95 -6.67
N MET A 386 12.96 -13.54 -5.92
CA MET A 386 13.22 -14.97 -5.99
C MET A 386 12.08 -15.77 -5.35
N ALA A 387 11.61 -15.37 -4.17
CA ALA A 387 10.51 -16.02 -3.47
C ALA A 387 9.21 -16.02 -4.30
N ASP A 388 8.99 -15.00 -5.13
CA ASP A 388 7.87 -14.97 -6.09
C ASP A 388 7.90 -16.16 -7.08
N ARG A 389 9.10 -16.65 -7.46
CA ARG A 389 9.25 -17.87 -8.28
C ARG A 389 8.85 -19.15 -7.55
N PHE A 390 8.86 -19.13 -6.22
CA PHE A 390 8.42 -20.21 -5.33
C PHE A 390 7.00 -19.95 -4.81
N HIS A 391 6.17 -19.23 -5.60
CA HIS A 391 4.76 -18.96 -5.30
C HIS A 391 4.54 -18.25 -3.96
N MET A 392 5.46 -17.34 -3.59
CA MET A 392 5.30 -16.51 -2.40
C MET A 392 3.96 -15.79 -2.40
N ARG A 393 3.26 -15.84 -1.26
CA ARG A 393 2.06 -15.01 -1.04
C ARG A 393 2.48 -13.55 -1.02
N THR A 394 1.86 -12.74 -1.89
CA THR A 394 2.18 -11.31 -1.97
C THR A 394 1.93 -10.62 -0.63
N GLN A 395 2.97 -9.98 -0.08
CA GLN A 395 2.91 -9.16 1.13
C GLN A 395 3.15 -7.69 0.75
N PRO A 396 2.10 -6.89 0.50
CA PRO A 396 2.25 -5.50 0.04
C PRO A 396 3.10 -4.63 0.95
N GLN A 397 3.01 -4.84 2.27
CA GLN A 397 3.77 -4.11 3.28
C GLN A 397 5.28 -4.38 3.20
N LEU A 398 5.70 -5.60 2.83
CA LEU A 398 7.11 -5.94 2.66
C LEU A 398 7.69 -5.33 1.37
N LEU A 399 6.88 -5.28 0.30
CA LEU A 399 7.25 -4.61 -0.95
C LEU A 399 7.35 -3.09 -0.75
N LEU A 400 6.44 -2.51 0.03
CA LEU A 400 6.51 -1.10 0.42
C LEU A 400 7.80 -0.84 1.20
N LEU A 401 8.08 -1.63 2.25
CA LEU A 401 9.29 -1.53 3.04
C LEU A 401 10.56 -1.59 2.17
N GLN A 402 10.63 -2.58 1.28
CA GLN A 402 11.73 -2.75 0.34
C GLN A 402 11.94 -1.50 -0.52
N LYS A 403 10.87 -0.97 -1.12
CA LYS A 403 10.91 0.26 -1.92
C LYS A 403 11.41 1.43 -1.07
N THR A 404 10.89 1.59 0.14
CA THR A 404 11.26 2.69 1.05
C THR A 404 12.75 2.62 1.41
N ILE A 405 13.29 1.44 1.73
CA ILE A 405 14.72 1.26 2.01
C ILE A 405 15.57 1.69 0.81
N VAL A 406 15.21 1.28 -0.41
CA VAL A 406 15.97 1.65 -1.62
C VAL A 406 15.98 3.16 -1.83
N VAL A 407 14.85 3.83 -1.63
CA VAL A 407 14.74 5.29 -1.75
C VAL A 407 15.58 5.98 -0.67
N ALA A 408 15.49 5.52 0.59
CA ALA A 408 16.27 6.05 1.70
C ALA A 408 17.78 5.90 1.47
N GLU A 409 18.25 4.74 0.99
CA GLU A 409 19.66 4.55 0.61
C GLU A 409 20.08 5.47 -0.54
N GLY A 410 19.21 5.67 -1.53
CA GLY A 410 19.46 6.57 -2.64
C GLY A 410 19.68 8.01 -2.17
N LEU A 411 18.78 8.49 -1.31
CA LEU A 411 18.92 9.79 -0.64
C LEU A 411 20.19 9.85 0.22
N GLY A 412 20.50 8.77 0.93
CA GLY A 412 21.71 8.63 1.72
C GLY A 412 22.98 8.93 0.91
N ARG A 413 23.10 8.28 -0.25
CA ARG A 413 24.23 8.46 -1.17
C ARG A 413 24.28 9.86 -1.81
N MET A 414 23.16 10.56 -1.93
CA MET A 414 23.14 11.95 -2.41
C MET A 414 23.77 12.91 -1.39
N LEU A 415 23.54 12.69 -0.10
CA LEU A 415 24.09 13.51 0.98
C LEU A 415 25.57 13.16 1.27
N ASN A 416 25.89 11.86 1.33
CA ASN A 416 27.26 11.39 1.45
C ASN A 416 27.47 10.15 0.57
N PRO A 417 28.19 10.26 -0.56
CA PRO A 417 28.45 9.13 -1.47
C PRO A 417 29.20 7.96 -0.83
N ARG A 418 29.90 8.19 0.29
CA ARG A 418 30.66 7.18 1.03
C ARG A 418 29.87 6.58 2.18
N ILE A 419 28.61 7.00 2.40
CA ILE A 419 27.84 6.48 3.52
C ILE A 419 27.54 5.00 3.35
N ASN A 420 27.77 4.26 4.42
CA ASN A 420 27.38 2.88 4.54
C ASN A 420 26.12 2.78 5.42
N MET A 421 24.96 2.68 4.77
CA MET A 421 23.67 2.57 5.45
C MET A 421 23.58 1.31 6.34
N TRP A 422 24.33 0.26 6.00
CA TRP A 422 24.44 -0.92 6.84
C TRP A 422 25.20 -0.65 8.14
N GLN A 423 26.38 -0.04 8.08
CA GLN A 423 27.15 0.30 9.29
C GLN A 423 26.37 1.22 10.23
N THR A 424 25.52 2.10 9.69
CA THR A 424 24.64 2.95 10.50
C THR A 424 23.51 2.15 11.17
N ALA A 425 23.00 1.10 10.53
CA ALA A 425 21.87 0.31 11.00
C ALA A 425 22.26 -0.93 11.83
N GLU A 426 23.43 -1.52 11.58
CA GLU A 426 23.96 -2.72 12.23
C GLU A 426 23.85 -2.70 13.76
N PRO A 427 24.37 -1.67 14.49
CA PRO A 427 24.28 -1.67 15.95
C PRO A 427 22.83 -1.61 16.45
N LEU A 428 21.93 -0.99 15.69
CA LEU A 428 20.52 -0.90 16.02
C LEU A 428 19.83 -2.26 15.81
N VAL A 429 20.12 -2.93 14.70
CA VAL A 429 19.62 -4.28 14.38
C VAL A 429 20.11 -5.28 15.42
N GLU A 430 21.40 -5.31 15.73
CA GLU A 430 21.99 -6.24 16.70
C GLU A 430 21.37 -6.08 18.10
N ASP A 431 21.21 -4.84 18.55
CA ASP A 431 20.60 -4.56 19.85
C ASP A 431 19.12 -4.96 19.86
N TRP A 432 18.39 -4.70 18.78
CA TRP A 432 16.99 -5.13 18.67
C TRP A 432 16.86 -6.65 18.64
N VAL A 433 17.69 -7.35 17.86
CA VAL A 433 17.75 -8.82 17.79
C VAL A 433 18.05 -9.38 19.17
N ARG A 434 19.05 -8.84 19.89
CA ARG A 434 19.37 -9.27 21.26
C ARG A 434 18.18 -9.12 22.20
N ARG A 435 17.45 -8.01 22.11
CA ARG A 435 16.30 -7.70 22.96
C ARG A 435 15.03 -8.49 22.62
N HIS A 436 14.79 -8.83 21.35
CA HIS A 436 13.52 -9.40 20.89
C HIS A 436 13.60 -10.84 20.35
N LEU A 437 14.79 -11.31 20.00
CA LEU A 437 15.06 -12.66 19.50
C LEU A 437 16.05 -13.43 20.38
N GLY A 438 16.57 -12.82 21.44
CA GLY A 438 17.45 -13.48 22.40
C GLY A 438 16.75 -14.57 23.22
N PRO A 439 17.51 -15.46 23.89
CA PRO A 439 16.95 -16.57 24.68
C PRO A 439 15.95 -16.11 25.74
N LYS A 440 16.19 -14.94 26.33
CA LYS A 440 15.29 -14.32 27.31
C LYS A 440 13.95 -13.93 26.69
N ALA A 441 13.96 -13.31 25.51
CA ALA A 441 12.74 -12.89 24.82
C ALA A 441 11.92 -14.11 24.37
N GLU A 442 12.59 -15.17 23.92
CA GLU A 442 11.93 -16.43 23.55
C GLU A 442 11.30 -17.10 24.78
N LEU A 443 11.97 -17.09 25.93
CA LEU A 443 11.40 -17.58 27.18
C LEU A 443 10.19 -16.73 27.63
N GLU A 444 10.29 -15.41 27.60
CA GLU A 444 9.18 -14.50 27.93
C GLU A 444 7.97 -14.73 27.00
N ARG A 445 8.21 -15.00 25.71
CA ARG A 445 7.19 -15.34 24.73
C ARG A 445 6.52 -16.67 25.06
N VAL A 446 7.29 -17.74 25.27
CA VAL A 446 6.74 -19.07 25.61
C VAL A 446 5.91 -19.00 26.89
N VAL A 447 6.38 -18.26 27.90
CA VAL A 447 5.61 -18.02 29.14
C VAL A 447 4.33 -17.23 28.85
N GLY A 448 4.40 -16.17 28.06
CA GLY A 448 3.25 -15.35 27.65
C GLY A 448 2.19 -16.14 26.88
N ASP A 449 2.61 -16.92 25.89
CA ASP A 449 1.76 -17.77 25.05
C ASP A 449 1.10 -18.86 25.91
N SER A 450 1.86 -19.47 26.84
CA SER A 450 1.33 -20.44 27.79
C SER A 450 0.29 -19.83 28.73
N LEU A 451 0.54 -18.63 29.25
CA LEU A 451 -0.41 -17.90 30.09
C LEU A 451 -1.66 -17.49 29.33
N HIS A 452 -1.53 -17.10 28.05
CA HIS A 452 -2.67 -16.79 27.20
C HIS A 452 -3.51 -18.04 26.91
N LEU A 453 -2.87 -19.18 26.68
CA LEU A 453 -3.54 -20.47 26.53
C LEU A 453 -4.31 -20.82 27.82
N VAL A 454 -3.67 -20.71 28.98
CA VAL A 454 -4.30 -20.96 30.29
C VAL A 454 -5.48 -20.01 30.55
N ARG A 455 -5.34 -18.72 30.21
CA ARG A 455 -6.41 -17.72 30.37
C ARG A 455 -7.56 -17.90 29.36
N SER A 456 -7.32 -18.53 28.22
CA SER A 456 -8.35 -18.79 27.20
C SER A 456 -9.08 -20.13 27.39
N LEU A 457 -8.55 -21.04 28.23
CA LEU A 457 -9.22 -22.29 28.63
C LEU A 457 -10.67 -22.12 29.10
N PRO A 458 -11.03 -21.14 29.97
CA PRO A 458 -12.42 -20.94 30.38
C PRO A 458 -13.34 -20.46 29.24
N GLY A 459 -12.78 -19.81 28.21
CA GLY A 459 -13.52 -19.40 27.02
C GLY A 459 -13.77 -20.57 26.06
N LEU A 460 -12.79 -21.47 25.92
CA LEU A 460 -12.90 -22.70 25.14
C LEU A 460 -13.85 -23.70 25.80
N ALA A 461 -13.78 -23.87 27.12
CA ALA A 461 -14.72 -24.69 27.89
C ALA A 461 -16.16 -24.19 27.72
N ARG A 462 -16.40 -22.87 27.83
CA ARG A 462 -17.74 -22.29 27.59
C ARG A 462 -18.24 -22.46 26.15
N LYS A 463 -17.35 -22.48 25.15
CA LYS A 463 -17.73 -22.76 23.76
C LYS A 463 -18.04 -24.24 23.55
N ALA A 464 -17.30 -25.14 24.19
CA ALA A 464 -17.57 -26.57 24.18
C ALA A 464 -18.89 -26.90 24.87
N ASP A 465 -19.17 -26.33 26.05
CA ASP A 465 -20.45 -26.48 26.75
C ASP A 465 -21.62 -26.00 25.90
N ARG A 466 -21.51 -24.82 25.27
CA ARG A 466 -22.56 -24.34 24.35
C ARG A 466 -22.77 -25.24 23.13
N ALA A 467 -21.69 -25.81 22.59
CA ALA A 467 -21.79 -26.76 21.47
C ALA A 467 -22.44 -28.08 21.92
N LEU A 468 -22.14 -28.54 23.13
CA LEU A 468 -22.77 -29.71 23.75
C LEU A 468 -24.26 -29.44 24.01
N ASP A 469 -24.61 -28.30 24.60
CA ASP A 469 -25.99 -27.89 24.84
C ASP A 469 -26.79 -27.77 23.53
N ALA A 470 -26.18 -27.21 22.49
CA ALA A 470 -26.80 -27.14 21.16
C ALA A 470 -27.03 -28.54 20.57
N ALA A 471 -26.08 -29.47 20.74
CA ALA A 471 -26.21 -30.84 20.29
C ALA A 471 -27.28 -31.63 21.08
N VAL A 472 -27.35 -31.43 22.39
CA VAL A 472 -28.37 -32.04 23.27
C VAL A 472 -29.76 -31.49 22.94
N THR A 473 -29.88 -30.18 22.67
CA THR A 473 -31.15 -29.54 22.29
C THR A 473 -31.62 -30.02 20.92
N ALA A 474 -30.71 -30.15 19.95
CA ALA A 474 -31.00 -30.74 18.65
C ALA A 474 -31.44 -32.21 18.76
N GLY A 475 -30.82 -32.99 19.66
CA GLY A 475 -31.22 -34.36 19.96
C GLY A 475 -32.63 -34.47 20.56
N ARG A 476 -32.96 -33.60 21.53
CA ARG A 476 -34.31 -33.55 22.12
C ARG A 476 -35.39 -33.14 21.12
N LEU A 477 -35.09 -32.19 20.24
CA LEU A 477 -36.00 -31.79 19.15
C LEU A 477 -36.23 -32.93 18.15
N ALA A 478 -35.20 -33.70 17.81
CA ALA A 478 -35.34 -34.87 16.93
C ALA A 478 -36.20 -35.98 17.57
N GLU A 479 -36.07 -36.19 18.88
CA GLU A 479 -36.85 -37.18 19.63
C GLU A 479 -38.33 -36.75 19.81
N GLN A 480 -38.57 -35.46 20.01
CA GLN A 480 -39.91 -34.88 20.10
C GLN A 480 -40.64 -34.94 18.75
N THR A 481 -39.93 -34.70 17.64
CA THR A 481 -40.45 -34.87 16.26
C THR A 481 -40.78 -36.33 15.95
N ARG A 482 -39.98 -37.29 16.45
CA ARG A 482 -40.30 -38.73 16.35
C ARG A 482 -41.53 -39.14 17.16
N ARG A 483 -41.74 -38.55 18.34
CA ARG A 483 -42.92 -38.80 19.18
C ARG A 483 -44.22 -38.21 18.61
N THR A 484 -44.17 -37.15 17.81
CA THR A 484 -45.34 -36.58 17.13
C THR A 484 -45.57 -37.15 15.73
N ALA A 485 -44.59 -37.87 15.15
CA ALA A 485 -44.69 -38.46 13.83
C ALA A 485 -45.78 -39.55 13.68
N TRP A 486 -46.22 -40.21 14.76
CA TRP A 486 -47.28 -41.21 14.69
C TRP A 486 -48.69 -40.61 14.48
N PHE A 487 -48.88 -39.32 14.79
CA PHE A 487 -50.17 -38.62 14.60
C PHE A 487 -50.45 -38.29 13.13
N TRP A 488 -49.41 -38.09 12.31
CA TRP A 488 -49.55 -37.74 10.90
C TRP A 488 -50.23 -38.80 10.03
N PRO A 489 -49.88 -40.10 10.10
CA PRO A 489 -50.62 -41.12 9.36
C PRO A 489 -52.07 -41.29 9.82
N LEU A 490 -52.37 -41.03 11.11
CA LEU A 490 -53.76 -41.05 11.61
C LEU A 490 -54.57 -39.85 11.09
N ALA A 491 -53.97 -38.65 11.07
CA ALA A 491 -54.59 -37.43 10.53
C ALA A 491 -54.80 -37.51 9.01
N ILE A 492 -53.86 -38.11 8.28
CA ILE A 492 -53.98 -38.36 6.83
C ILE A 492 -55.07 -39.44 6.57
N GLY A 493 -55.16 -40.47 7.41
CA GLY A 493 -56.21 -41.49 7.32
C GLY A 493 -57.62 -40.94 7.55
N VAL A 494 -57.80 -40.04 8.52
CA VAL A 494 -59.09 -39.38 8.79
C VAL A 494 -59.45 -38.40 7.65
N ALA A 495 -58.48 -37.66 7.11
CA ALA A 495 -58.71 -36.78 5.96
C ALA A 495 -59.06 -37.57 4.68
N ALA A 496 -58.44 -38.73 4.45
CA ALA A 496 -58.75 -39.61 3.32
C ALA A 496 -60.13 -40.28 3.47
N GLY A 497 -60.52 -40.66 4.69
CA GLY A 497 -61.85 -41.22 4.97
C GLY A 497 -62.99 -40.22 4.78
N LEU A 498 -62.76 -38.94 5.11
CA LEU A 498 -63.73 -37.87 4.87
C LEU A 498 -63.88 -37.50 3.38
N LEU A 499 -62.83 -37.70 2.58
CA LEU A 499 -62.85 -37.47 1.13
C LEU A 499 -63.47 -38.64 0.34
N LEU A 500 -63.43 -39.86 0.86
CA LEU A 500 -64.03 -41.04 0.23
C LEU A 500 -65.49 -41.31 0.64
N GLY A 501 -66.03 -40.56 1.60
CA GLY A 501 -67.43 -40.67 2.06
C GLY A 501 -68.44 -39.78 1.32
N GLN A 502 -68.04 -39.12 0.22
CA GLN A 502 -68.93 -38.31 -0.63
C GLN A 502 -69.03 -38.80 -2.09
N PHE A 503 -68.79 -40.09 -2.33
CA PHE A 503 -69.13 -40.76 -3.59
C PHE A 503 -69.99 -41.99 -3.34
#